data_AF-A0A2H4C5A5-F1
#
_entry.id   AF-A0A2H4C5A5-F1
#
_cell.length_a   1.000
_cell.length_b   1.000
_cell.length_c   1.000
_cell.angle_alpha   90.00
_cell.angle_beta   90.00
_cell.angle_gamma   90.00
#
_symmetry.space_group_name_H-M   'P 1'
#
loop_
_entity.id
_entity.type
_entity.pdbx_description
1 polymer ?
#
loop_
_entity_poly.entity_id
_entity_poly.type
_entity_poly.pdbx_seq_one_letter_code
_entity_poly.pdbx_strand_id
1 'polypeptide(L)'
;MESSKKLVAMFLVCIVVLSYSVHVSNAADEDSARRFVDKAHADYAACFNDCDEDCTHQGLGFTFCEVKCDEDCTDQLLKARKLKN
;
A
#
# COMPACT_ATOMS: atom_id res chain seq x y z
N MET A 1 8.02 -41.56 25.42
CA MET A 1 8.33 -40.89 24.14
C MET A 1 7.14 -41.03 23.18
N GLU A 2 5.96 -40.52 23.56
CA GLU A 2 4.73 -40.59 22.75
C GLU A 2 4.13 -39.20 22.50
N SER A 3 4.26 -38.30 23.48
CA SER A 3 3.76 -36.92 23.40
C SER A 3 4.43 -36.11 22.27
N SER A 4 5.73 -36.30 22.04
CA SER A 4 6.46 -35.60 20.97
C SER A 4 5.95 -35.98 19.57
N LYS A 5 5.53 -37.23 19.38
CA LYS A 5 5.03 -37.73 18.08
C LYS A 5 3.67 -37.13 17.74
N LYS A 6 2.81 -36.94 18.77
CA LYS A 6 1.49 -36.32 18.64
C LYS A 6 1.57 -34.83 18.34
N LEU A 7 2.53 -34.13 18.97
CA LEU A 7 2.77 -32.71 18.71
C LEU A 7 3.29 -32.45 17.29
N VAL A 8 4.25 -33.27 16.83
CA VAL A 8 4.78 -33.15 15.46
C VAL A 8 3.69 -33.42 14.43
N ALA A 9 2.85 -34.43 14.63
CA ALA A 9 1.74 -34.73 13.72
C ALA A 9 0.71 -33.59 13.66
N MET A 10 0.34 -33.02 14.81
CA MET A 10 -0.58 -31.88 14.87
C MET A 10 0.00 -30.65 14.16
N PHE A 11 1.29 -30.37 14.36
CA PHE A 11 1.96 -29.24 13.75
C PHE A 11 2.00 -29.34 12.22
N LEU A 12 2.30 -30.55 11.69
CA LEU A 12 2.29 -30.81 10.25
C LEU A 12 0.89 -30.68 9.64
N VAL A 13 -0.16 -31.16 10.32
CA VAL A 13 -1.54 -30.99 9.86
C VAL A 13 -1.93 -29.50 9.83
N CYS A 14 -1.56 -28.72 10.85
CA CYS A 14 -1.81 -27.28 10.87
C CYS A 14 -1.13 -26.57 9.68
N ILE A 15 0.13 -26.92 9.38
CA ILE A 15 0.85 -26.35 8.23
C ILE A 15 0.14 -26.71 6.92
N VAL A 16 -0.22 -27.98 6.71
CA VAL A 16 -0.89 -28.43 5.48
C VAL A 16 -2.26 -27.77 5.31
N VAL A 17 -3.04 -27.63 6.38
CA VAL A 17 -4.34 -26.94 6.35
C VAL A 17 -4.18 -25.46 6.04
N LEU A 18 -3.22 -24.77 6.67
CA LEU A 18 -2.94 -23.36 6.40
C LEU A 18 -2.44 -23.17 4.95
N SER A 19 -1.56 -24.04 4.46
CA SER A 19 -1.07 -23.98 3.08
C SER A 19 -2.17 -24.24 2.04
N TYR A 20 -3.10 -25.17 2.32
CA TYR A 20 -4.24 -25.43 1.43
C TYR A 20 -5.24 -24.27 1.40
N SER A 21 -5.41 -23.57 2.53
CA SER A 21 -6.29 -22.39 2.64
C SER A 21 -5.74 -21.15 1.94
N VAL A 22 -4.43 -21.13 1.63
CA VAL A 22 -3.73 -19.99 1.00
C VAL A 22 -3.70 -20.09 -0.53
N HIS A 23 -4.45 -21.02 -1.14
CA HIS A 23 -4.84 -20.88 -2.54
C HIS A 23 -5.94 -19.82 -2.69
N VAL A 24 -5.59 -18.57 -2.36
CA VAL A 24 -6.28 -17.39 -2.90
C VAL A 24 -5.95 -17.36 -4.39
N SER A 25 -6.87 -17.96 -5.16
CA SER A 25 -7.07 -17.55 -6.54
C SER A 25 -7.26 -16.04 -6.54
N ASN A 26 -6.36 -15.31 -7.20
CA ASN A 26 -6.65 -14.09 -7.96
C ASN A 26 -5.36 -13.47 -8.55
N ALA A 27 -4.65 -14.21 -9.41
CA ALA A 27 -3.51 -13.67 -10.15
C ALA A 27 -3.89 -12.48 -11.08
N ALA A 28 -5.17 -12.34 -11.45
CA ALA A 28 -5.66 -11.20 -12.24
C ALA A 28 -5.95 -9.95 -11.40
N ASP A 29 -6.20 -10.11 -10.09
CA ASP A 29 -6.56 -9.01 -9.18
C ASP A 29 -5.30 -8.39 -8.53
N GLU A 30 -4.22 -9.18 -8.38
CA GLU A 30 -2.93 -8.64 -7.94
C GLU A 30 -2.34 -7.68 -8.99
N ASP A 31 -2.44 -8.01 -10.27
CA ASP A 31 -1.96 -7.17 -11.38
C ASP A 31 -2.71 -5.82 -11.43
N SER A 32 -4.04 -5.84 -11.21
CA SER A 32 -4.87 -4.64 -11.21
C SER A 32 -4.65 -3.79 -9.95
N ALA A 33 -4.54 -4.42 -8.77
CA ALA A 33 -4.21 -3.75 -7.52
C ALA A 33 -2.81 -3.13 -7.57
N ARG A 34 -1.83 -3.83 -8.12
CA ARG A 34 -0.47 -3.33 -8.28
C ARG A 34 -0.40 -2.15 -9.23
N ARG A 35 -1.03 -2.24 -10.40
CA ARG A 35 -1.16 -1.10 -11.33
C ARG A 35 -1.88 0.09 -10.69
N PHE A 36 -2.87 -0.14 -9.84
CA PHE A 36 -3.54 0.92 -9.11
C PHE A 36 -2.61 1.60 -8.10
N VAL A 37 -1.82 0.83 -7.33
CA VAL A 37 -0.83 1.36 -6.40
C VAL A 37 0.26 2.13 -7.14
N ASP A 38 0.80 1.58 -8.23
CA ASP A 38 1.83 2.24 -9.04
C ASP A 38 1.31 3.57 -9.61
N LYS A 39 0.05 3.58 -10.09
CA LYS A 39 -0.58 4.81 -10.58
C LYS A 39 -0.80 5.83 -9.46
N ALA A 40 -1.33 5.41 -8.31
CA ALA A 40 -1.54 6.30 -7.18
C ALA A 40 -0.21 6.90 -6.67
N HIS A 41 0.87 6.12 -6.68
CA HIS A 41 2.21 6.59 -6.34
C HIS A 41 2.75 7.59 -7.37
N ALA A 42 2.58 7.32 -8.67
CA ALA A 42 2.98 8.27 -9.71
C ALA A 42 2.19 9.58 -9.65
N ASP A 43 0.87 9.49 -9.45
CA ASP A 43 -0.02 10.65 -9.30
C ASP A 43 0.34 11.47 -8.04
N TYR A 44 0.67 10.81 -6.91
CA TYR A 44 1.19 11.46 -5.71
C TYR A 44 2.51 12.18 -5.97
N ALA A 45 3.49 11.50 -6.56
CA ALA A 45 4.83 12.04 -6.78
C ALA A 45 4.81 13.27 -7.71
N ALA A 46 3.98 13.24 -8.74
CA ALA A 46 3.77 14.39 -9.62
C ALA A 46 3.20 15.58 -8.85
N CYS A 47 2.13 15.36 -8.06
CA CYS A 47 1.53 16.41 -7.24
C CYS A 47 2.53 16.98 -6.23
N PHE A 48 3.28 16.13 -5.54
CA PHE A 48 4.23 16.55 -4.53
C PHE A 48 5.35 17.39 -5.11
N ASN A 49 5.94 16.98 -6.24
CA ASN A 49 7.01 17.73 -6.90
C ASN A 49 6.55 19.12 -7.35
N ASP A 50 5.36 19.21 -7.96
CA ASP A 50 4.80 20.49 -8.40
C ASP A 50 4.51 21.41 -7.19
N CYS A 51 3.98 20.83 -6.10
CA CYS A 51 3.69 21.57 -4.87
C CYS A 51 4.97 22.04 -4.16
N ASP A 52 5.99 21.18 -4.06
CA ASP A 52 7.26 21.52 -3.40
C ASP A 52 8.01 22.60 -4.18
N GLU A 53 8.02 22.54 -5.52
CA GLU A 53 8.58 23.60 -6.36
C GLU A 53 7.88 24.94 -6.11
N ASP A 54 6.54 24.99 -6.17
CA ASP A 54 5.78 26.21 -5.93
C ASP A 54 5.97 26.74 -4.49
N CYS A 55 5.93 25.84 -3.50
CA CYS A 55 6.07 26.20 -2.09
C CYS A 55 7.48 26.75 -1.77
N THR A 56 8.52 26.13 -2.33
CA THR A 56 9.90 26.62 -2.16
C THR A 56 10.14 27.92 -2.94
N HIS A 57 9.52 28.09 -4.10
CA HIS A 57 9.53 29.35 -4.86
C HIS A 57 8.88 30.51 -4.10
N GLN A 58 7.90 30.23 -3.24
CA GLN A 58 7.31 31.21 -2.31
C GLN A 58 8.25 31.58 -1.15
N GLY A 59 9.42 30.94 -1.04
CA GLY A 59 10.40 31.17 0.01
C GLY A 59 10.02 30.54 1.35
N LEU A 60 9.11 29.55 1.33
CA LEU A 60 8.69 28.82 2.52
C LEU A 60 9.76 27.77 2.90
N GLY A 61 9.80 27.42 4.19
CA GLY A 61 10.78 26.47 4.70
C GLY A 61 10.53 25.04 4.18
N PHE A 62 11.60 24.30 3.90
CA PHE A 62 11.53 22.92 3.39
C PHE A 62 10.58 22.02 4.20
N THR A 63 10.74 21.93 5.52
CA THR A 63 9.86 21.10 6.37
C THR A 63 8.41 21.56 6.35
N PHE A 64 8.15 22.85 6.15
CA PHE A 64 6.79 23.36 6.01
C PHE A 64 6.18 22.89 4.68
N CYS A 65 6.94 23.00 3.59
CA CYS A 65 6.52 22.55 2.28
C CYS A 65 6.28 21.04 2.24
N GLU A 66 7.18 20.25 2.83
CA GLU A 66 7.05 18.80 2.93
C GLU A 66 5.72 18.38 3.57
N VAL A 67 5.40 18.92 4.75
CA VAL A 67 4.16 18.56 5.47
C VAL A 67 2.93 19.08 4.75
N LYS A 68 2.96 20.32 4.24
CA LYS A 68 1.83 20.92 3.52
C LYS A 68 1.52 20.14 2.23
N CYS A 69 2.54 19.84 1.44
CA CYS A 69 2.39 19.17 0.16
C CYS A 69 1.99 17.70 0.34
N ASP A 70 2.48 17.03 1.39
CA ASP A 70 2.01 15.68 1.74
C ASP A 70 0.51 15.67 2.06
N GLU A 71 0.05 16.60 2.90
CA GLU A 71 -1.37 16.71 3.25
C GLU A 71 -2.23 17.04 2.03
N ASP A 72 -1.90 18.10 1.28
CA ASP A 72 -2.66 18.57 0.13
C ASP A 72 -2.77 17.50 -0.99
N CYS A 73 -1.66 16.81 -1.30
CA CYS A 73 -1.63 15.79 -2.34
C CYS A 73 -2.34 14.50 -1.92
N THR A 74 -2.22 14.10 -0.65
CA THR A 74 -2.98 12.97 -0.10
C THR A 74 -4.49 13.26 -0.18
N ASP A 75 -4.90 14.46 0.19
CA ASP A 75 -6.29 14.88 0.18
C ASP A 75 -6.87 14.90 -1.25
N GLN A 76 -6.08 15.33 -2.23
CA GLN A 76 -6.44 15.27 -3.65
C GLN A 76 -6.61 13.84 -4.17
N LEU A 77 -5.70 12.92 -3.83
CA LEU A 77 -5.83 11.51 -4.23
C LEU A 77 -7.05 10.85 -3.59
N LEU A 78 -7.34 11.15 -2.34
CA LEU A 78 -8.53 10.65 -1.64
C LEU A 78 -9.82 11.22 -2.26
N LYS A 79 -9.85 12.50 -2.64
CA LYS A 79 -10.98 13.11 -3.36
C LYS A 79 -11.16 12.49 -4.75
N ALA A 80 -10.08 12.31 -5.51
CA ALA A 80 -10.11 11.66 -6.82
C ALA A 80 -10.61 10.20 -6.73
N ARG A 81 -10.28 9.49 -5.64
CA ARG A 81 -10.81 8.15 -5.36
C ARG A 81 -12.31 8.17 -5.07
N LYS A 82 -12.79 9.11 -4.23
CA LYS A 82 -14.21 9.22 -3.86
C LYS A 82 -15.11 9.60 -5.03
N LEU A 83 -14.61 10.37 -6.00
CA LEU A 83 -15.35 10.77 -7.21
C LEU A 83 -15.45 9.66 -8.27
N LYS A 84 -14.62 8.62 -8.17
CA LYS A 84 -14.53 7.54 -9.15
C LYS A 84 -15.40 6.32 -8.79
N ASN A 85 -16.15 6.40 -7.68
CA ASN A 85 -16.90 5.32 -7.06
C ASN A 85 -18.39 5.61 -6.99
#